data_AF-A0A9P0GI33-F1
#
_entry.id   AF-A0A9P0GI33-F1
#
_cell.length_a   1.000
_cell.length_b   1.000
_cell.length_c   1.000
_cell.angle_alpha   90.00
_cell.angle_beta   90.00
_cell.angle_gamma   90.00
#
_symmetry.space_group_name_H-M   'P 1'
#
loop_
_entity.id
_entity.type
_entity.pdbx_description
1 polymer ?
#
loop_
_entity_poly.entity_id
_entity_poly.type
_entity_poly.pdbx_seq_one_letter_code
_entity_poly.pdbx_strand_id
1 'polypeptide(L)'
;MSLSYHILNSEMLESDVKVMNTKNLNLLLKQQIIQQIEETEENGKMDQLAISKSDHKSISFESQFSVKETTIQYRREDDLSTKYEDLKMELANVQVDESTAALQDQVLIESYELVENLLDHVLQYLDCMILEIKSSLRFTQVLNTYVVHENKINGQVSEALKKLCERPELESLEDIKSKLFVSLNRYDHIKQLKQEHDQRKHDYKLALKNFKIILEVMNINEKSLSKLRQQFEEVLMNYKHARCILNQELPFILSERTKVLADCLKLLGRECDVWGGNRLDLSRLLMELGKLSLA
;
A
#
# COMPACT_ATOMS: atom_id res chain seq x y z
N MET A 1 -32.30 37.64 5.80
CA MET A 1 -32.05 36.86 7.03
C MET A 1 -31.13 35.72 6.64
N SER A 2 -29.81 35.90 6.49
CA SER A 2 -28.78 36.01 7.55
C SER A 2 -28.98 35.03 8.70
N LEU A 3 -28.21 33.93 8.66
CA LEU A 3 -27.57 33.31 9.81
C LEU A 3 -26.38 32.48 9.30
N SER A 4 -25.20 33.08 9.42
CA SER A 4 -23.88 32.46 9.28
C SER A 4 -23.36 32.06 10.68
N TYR A 5 -22.32 31.21 10.68
CA TYR A 5 -21.40 30.84 11.78
C TYR A 5 -21.78 29.64 12.67
N HIS A 6 -21.14 28.49 12.42
CA HIS A 6 -20.19 27.83 13.34
C HIS A 6 -19.89 26.40 12.90
N ILE A 7 -19.00 26.20 11.92
CA ILE A 7 -18.25 24.92 11.77
C ILE A 7 -16.85 25.27 11.24
N LEU A 8 -16.01 25.80 12.12
CA LEU A 8 -14.57 25.94 11.95
C LEU A 8 -14.04 25.98 13.38
N ASN A 9 -13.69 24.81 13.93
CA ASN A 9 -12.83 24.66 15.12
C ASN A 9 -12.50 23.20 15.52
N SER A 10 -12.90 22.17 14.74
CA SER A 10 -12.57 20.78 15.12
C SER A 10 -11.22 20.27 14.59
N GLU A 11 -10.67 20.83 13.51
CA GLU A 11 -9.45 20.30 12.87
C GLU A 11 -8.14 20.85 13.45
N MET A 12 -8.16 21.97 14.20
CA MET A 12 -6.94 22.50 14.83
C MET A 12 -6.54 21.73 16.09
N LEU A 13 -7.49 21.13 16.82
CA LEU A 13 -7.20 20.45 18.09
C LEU A 13 -6.58 19.05 17.91
N GLU A 14 -6.82 18.34 16.81
CA GLU A 14 -6.23 17.00 16.59
C GLU A 14 -4.75 17.04 16.19
N SER A 15 -4.31 18.11 15.51
CA SER A 15 -2.91 18.27 15.11
C SER A 15 -1.99 18.56 16.30
N ASP A 16 -2.46 19.39 17.23
CA ASP A 16 -1.71 19.73 18.45
C ASP A 16 -1.69 18.57 19.45
N VAL A 17 -2.72 17.73 19.48
CA VAL A 17 -2.75 16.51 20.32
C VAL A 17 -1.80 15.43 19.78
N LYS A 18 -1.64 15.28 18.45
CA LYS A 18 -0.64 14.37 17.85
C LYS A 18 0.81 14.84 18.04
N VAL A 19 1.05 16.15 17.96
CA VAL A 19 2.38 16.74 18.19
C VAL A 19 2.74 16.75 19.69
N MET A 20 1.77 16.98 20.58
CA MET A 20 1.99 16.81 22.02
C MET A 20 2.24 15.34 22.38
N ASN A 21 1.51 14.38 21.80
CA ASN A 21 1.74 12.96 22.09
C ASN A 21 3.11 12.46 21.62
N THR A 22 3.63 12.92 20.48
CA THR A 22 4.98 12.53 20.00
C THR A 22 6.12 13.22 20.76
N LYS A 23 5.92 14.46 21.24
CA LYS A 23 6.86 15.12 22.16
C LYS A 23 6.83 14.49 23.55
N ASN A 24 5.65 14.13 24.06
CA ASN A 24 5.49 13.43 25.33
C ASN A 24 6.02 11.99 25.26
N LEU A 25 5.88 11.28 24.14
CA LEU A 25 6.49 9.96 23.96
C LEU A 25 8.03 10.04 23.95
N ASN A 26 8.59 11.08 23.31
CA ASN A 26 10.03 11.34 23.32
C ASN A 26 10.54 11.73 24.72
N LEU A 27 9.75 12.47 25.49
CA LEU A 27 10.06 12.80 26.89
C LEU A 27 9.96 11.56 27.80
N LEU A 28 8.96 10.70 27.60
CA LEU A 28 8.79 9.44 28.33
C LEU A 28 9.93 8.45 28.02
N LEU A 29 10.33 8.32 26.75
CA LEU A 29 11.49 7.50 26.36
C LEU A 29 12.79 8.08 26.93
N LYS A 30 12.97 9.41 26.91
CA LYS A 30 14.12 10.05 27.55
C LYS A 30 14.11 9.87 29.08
N GLN A 31 12.96 9.99 29.74
CA GLN A 31 12.81 9.78 31.18
C GLN A 31 13.02 8.33 31.57
N GLN A 32 12.53 7.35 30.79
CA GLN A 32 12.80 5.93 31.03
C GLN A 32 14.28 5.58 30.87
N ILE A 33 14.96 6.17 29.87
CA ILE A 33 16.40 5.96 29.68
C ILE A 33 17.20 6.60 30.84
N ILE A 34 16.82 7.80 31.29
CA ILE A 34 17.48 8.47 32.42
C ILE A 34 17.24 7.71 33.74
N GLN A 35 16.00 7.28 34.02
CA GLN A 35 15.71 6.47 35.22
C GLN A 35 16.48 5.15 35.23
N GLN A 36 16.60 4.46 34.08
CA GLN A 36 17.39 3.22 34.01
C GLN A 36 18.90 3.44 34.21
N ILE A 37 19.41 4.63 33.88
CA ILE A 37 20.80 5.04 34.14
C ILE A 37 20.99 5.39 35.63
N GLU A 38 20.05 6.13 36.23
CA GLU A 38 20.11 6.51 37.66
C GLU A 38 19.97 5.29 38.59
N GLU A 39 19.07 4.34 38.26
CA GLU A 39 18.90 3.07 39.00
C GLU A 39 20.13 2.14 38.87
N THR A 40 20.93 2.27 37.81
CA THR A 40 22.20 1.53 37.70
C THR A 40 23.37 2.24 38.41
N GLU A 41 23.31 3.56 38.62
CA GLU A 41 24.31 4.30 39.39
C GLU A 41 24.10 4.22 40.91
N GLU A 42 22.85 4.16 41.41
CA GLU A 42 22.57 3.99 42.85
C GLU A 42 22.88 2.56 43.33
N ASN A 43 22.60 1.54 42.52
CA ASN A 43 22.96 0.15 42.84
C ASN A 43 24.49 -0.09 42.82
N GLY A 44 25.26 0.75 42.14
CA GLY A 44 26.73 0.72 42.16
C GLY A 44 27.36 1.42 43.37
N LYS A 45 26.60 2.24 44.11
CA LYS A 45 27.10 3.02 45.26
C LYS A 45 26.73 2.42 46.62
N MET A 46 25.83 1.43 46.67
CA MET A 46 25.44 0.77 47.94
C MET A 46 26.43 -0.29 48.45
N ASP A 47 27.37 -0.76 47.62
CA ASP A 47 28.35 -1.79 48.00
C ASP A 47 29.70 -1.25 48.54
N GLN A 48 29.84 0.06 48.78
CA GLN A 48 31.10 0.66 49.27
C GLN A 48 30.99 1.48 50.57
N LEU A 49 29.91 1.36 51.33
CA LEU A 49 29.73 2.09 52.59
C LEU A 49 29.37 1.19 53.77
N ALA A 50 30.19 0.17 54.01
CA ALA A 50 30.33 -0.44 55.33
C ALA A 50 31.73 -1.01 55.50
N ILE A 51 32.60 -0.26 56.18
CA ILE A 51 33.51 -0.71 57.25
C ILE A 51 34.32 0.52 57.67
N SER A 52 33.97 1.09 58.83
CA SER A 52 34.86 1.92 59.62
C SER A 52 34.72 1.51 61.08
N LYS A 53 35.76 0.86 61.63
CA LYS A 53 36.45 1.18 62.91
C LYS A 53 37.16 -0.02 63.54
N SER A 54 38.43 0.22 63.86
CA SER A 54 39.26 -0.25 65.00
C SER A 54 39.28 -1.74 65.38
N ASP A 55 40.45 -2.38 65.31
CA ASP A 55 41.40 -2.46 66.46
C ASP A 55 42.66 -3.28 66.13
N HIS A 56 43.74 -2.96 66.85
CA HIS A 56 45.07 -3.57 66.79
C HIS A 56 45.10 -5.08 67.11
N LYS A 57 45.82 -5.88 66.30
CA LYS A 57 46.97 -6.72 66.76
C LYS A 57 47.69 -7.43 65.61
N SER A 58 49.01 -7.50 65.79
CA SER A 58 50.04 -8.20 65.03
C SER A 58 49.76 -9.67 64.69
N ILE A 59 50.30 -10.15 63.56
CA ILE A 59 51.18 -11.33 63.44
C ILE A 59 51.78 -11.37 62.02
N SER A 60 53.09 -11.64 61.95
CA SER A 60 53.91 -11.90 60.76
C SER A 60 53.79 -13.35 60.29
N PHE A 61 53.80 -13.63 58.98
CA PHE A 61 54.86 -14.37 58.24
C PHE A 61 54.43 -14.73 56.80
N GLU A 62 55.43 -14.66 55.91
CA GLU A 62 55.61 -15.34 54.61
C GLU A 62 54.70 -15.10 53.39
N SER A 63 55.27 -14.31 52.46
CA SER A 63 55.61 -14.67 51.07
C SER A 63 54.67 -15.61 50.31
N GLN A 64 54.02 -15.08 49.26
CA GLN A 64 53.97 -15.73 47.94
C GLN A 64 53.21 -14.90 46.88
N PHE A 65 53.80 -14.81 45.69
CA PHE A 65 53.20 -14.52 44.38
C PHE A 65 52.80 -13.08 43.95
N SER A 66 53.56 -12.62 42.95
CA SER A 66 53.10 -12.00 41.69
C SER A 66 52.24 -10.74 41.77
N VAL A 67 52.90 -9.58 41.71
CA VAL A 67 52.30 -8.37 41.15
C VAL A 67 52.12 -8.62 39.66
N LYS A 68 50.94 -9.09 39.25
CA LYS A 68 50.50 -8.96 37.86
C LYS A 68 50.38 -7.47 37.57
N GLU A 69 51.23 -6.99 36.66
CA GLU A 69 51.04 -5.72 35.95
C GLU A 69 49.56 -5.60 35.60
N THR A 70 48.89 -4.63 36.20
CA THR A 70 47.57 -4.21 35.72
C THR A 70 47.85 -3.39 34.48
N THR A 71 48.04 -4.06 33.35
CA THR A 71 48.04 -3.43 32.03
C THR A 71 46.68 -2.75 31.89
N ILE A 72 46.62 -1.45 32.11
CA ILE A 72 45.51 -0.62 31.64
C ILE A 72 45.59 -0.71 30.12
N GLN A 73 44.81 -1.63 29.54
CA GLN A 73 44.60 -1.69 28.10
C GLN A 73 43.86 -0.40 27.70
N TYR A 74 44.59 0.59 27.23
CA TYR A 74 44.05 1.63 26.38
C TYR A 74 43.58 0.95 25.09
N ARG A 75 42.31 0.53 25.07
CA ARG A 75 41.63 0.08 23.85
C ARG A 75 41.57 1.32 22.95
N ARG A 76 42.23 1.27 21.79
CA ARG A 76 42.32 2.40 20.85
C ARG A 76 40.91 2.86 20.48
N GLU A 77 40.62 4.13 20.70
CA GLU A 77 39.40 4.80 20.20
C GLU A 77 39.27 4.68 18.67
N ASP A 78 40.39 4.48 17.96
CA ASP A 78 40.46 4.25 16.51
C ASP A 78 39.62 3.05 16.03
N ASP A 79 39.56 1.95 16.79
CA ASP A 79 38.85 0.73 16.36
C ASP A 79 37.33 0.89 16.42
N LEU A 80 36.82 1.68 17.37
CA LEU A 80 35.40 2.01 17.47
C LEU A 80 35.01 3.01 16.39
N SER A 81 35.81 4.06 16.18
CA SER A 81 35.57 5.04 15.12
C SER A 81 35.50 4.39 13.75
N THR A 82 36.38 3.43 13.46
CA THR A 82 36.39 2.69 12.18
C THR A 82 35.10 1.88 12.01
N LYS A 83 34.65 1.17 13.06
CA LYS A 83 33.37 0.42 13.03
C LYS A 83 32.14 1.30 12.82
N TYR A 84 32.14 2.53 13.35
CA TYR A 84 31.06 3.49 13.12
C TYR A 84 31.00 3.93 11.65
N GLU A 85 32.15 4.27 11.07
CA GLU A 85 32.22 4.68 9.66
C GLU A 85 31.88 3.52 8.71
N ASP A 86 32.33 2.29 9.01
CA ASP A 86 31.94 1.09 8.26
C ASP A 86 30.42 0.90 8.26
N LEU A 87 29.77 1.08 9.42
CA LEU A 87 28.33 0.91 9.55
C LEU A 87 27.54 2.03 8.84
N LYS A 88 28.05 3.26 8.83
CA LYS A 88 27.47 4.36 8.04
C LYS A 88 27.55 4.07 6.55
N MET A 89 28.69 3.55 6.08
CA MET A 89 28.88 3.15 4.69
C MET A 89 27.98 1.97 4.32
N GLU A 90 27.88 0.95 5.18
CA GLU A 90 26.95 -0.18 5.00
C GLU A 90 25.51 0.31 4.89
N LEU A 91 25.09 1.22 5.78
CA LEU A 91 23.76 1.80 5.75
C LEU A 91 23.51 2.58 4.45
N ALA A 92 24.48 3.36 3.99
CA ALA A 92 24.39 4.11 2.74
C ALA A 92 24.23 3.16 1.53
N ASN A 93 25.00 2.08 1.48
CA ASN A 93 24.88 1.06 0.43
C ASN A 93 23.50 0.40 0.45
N VAL A 94 23.03 -0.03 1.63
CA VAL A 94 21.67 -0.57 1.80
C VAL A 94 20.63 0.43 1.32
N GLN A 95 20.77 1.72 1.62
CA GLN A 95 19.82 2.73 1.14
C GLN A 95 19.78 2.86 -0.38
N VAL A 96 20.93 2.80 -1.04
CA VAL A 96 21.00 2.86 -2.51
C VAL A 96 20.35 1.63 -3.13
N ASP A 97 20.66 0.44 -2.61
CA ASP A 97 20.07 -0.83 -3.07
C ASP A 97 18.55 -0.82 -2.88
N GLU A 98 18.08 -0.44 -1.69
CA GLU A 98 16.66 -0.42 -1.37
C GLU A 98 15.89 0.67 -2.14
N SER A 99 16.53 1.81 -2.44
CA SER A 99 15.91 2.85 -3.27
C SER A 99 15.77 2.39 -4.73
N THR A 100 16.78 1.68 -5.24
CA THR A 100 16.76 1.15 -6.60
C THR A 100 15.69 0.08 -6.76
N ALA A 101 15.63 -0.86 -5.82
CA ALA A 101 14.61 -1.90 -5.82
C ALA A 101 13.20 -1.31 -5.63
N ALA A 102 13.02 -0.33 -4.73
CA ALA A 102 11.73 0.32 -4.53
C ALA A 102 11.18 1.01 -5.80
N LEU A 103 12.05 1.54 -6.67
CA LEU A 103 11.63 2.10 -7.96
C LEU A 103 11.11 1.02 -8.91
N GLN A 104 11.76 -0.15 -8.96
CA GLN A 104 11.32 -1.27 -9.78
C GLN A 104 9.97 -1.81 -9.29
N ASP A 105 9.82 -1.97 -7.97
CA ASP A 105 8.58 -2.45 -7.36
C ASP A 105 7.42 -1.50 -7.63
N GLN A 106 7.69 -0.18 -7.57
CA GLN A 106 6.68 0.85 -7.79
C GLN A 106 6.03 0.72 -9.17
N VAL A 107 6.84 0.51 -10.22
CA VAL A 107 6.33 0.33 -11.59
C VAL A 107 5.42 -0.90 -11.70
N LEU A 108 5.77 -1.99 -11.02
CA LEU A 108 4.99 -3.22 -11.03
C LEU A 108 3.66 -3.06 -10.28
N ILE A 109 3.68 -2.40 -9.12
CA ILE A 109 2.49 -2.09 -8.33
C ILE A 109 1.55 -1.15 -9.11
N GLU A 110 2.09 -0.10 -9.72
CA GLU A 110 1.31 0.83 -10.55
C GLU A 110 0.69 0.12 -11.76
N SER A 111 1.44 -0.77 -12.42
CA SER A 111 0.91 -1.56 -13.54
C SER A 111 -0.24 -2.46 -13.11
N TYR A 112 -0.13 -3.10 -11.94
CA TYR A 112 -1.20 -3.91 -11.37
C TYR A 112 -2.44 -3.08 -11.03
N GLU A 113 -2.28 -1.93 -10.38
CA GLU A 113 -3.39 -1.04 -10.04
C GLU A 113 -4.08 -0.50 -11.29
N LEU A 114 -3.31 -0.16 -12.33
CA LEU A 114 -3.86 0.28 -13.61
C LEU A 114 -4.73 -0.80 -14.25
N VAL A 115 -4.26 -2.05 -14.30
CA VAL A 115 -5.03 -3.17 -14.87
C VAL A 115 -6.26 -3.47 -14.03
N GLU A 116 -6.15 -3.45 -12.70
CA GLU A 116 -7.29 -3.63 -11.79
C GLU A 116 -8.36 -2.57 -12.02
N ASN A 117 -7.96 -1.30 -12.06
CA ASN A 117 -8.87 -0.19 -12.32
C ASN A 117 -9.50 -0.33 -13.71
N LEU A 118 -8.72 -0.70 -14.73
CA LEU A 118 -9.26 -0.87 -16.08
C LEU A 118 -10.29 -2.01 -16.16
N LEU A 119 -10.06 -3.14 -15.49
CA LEU A 119 -11.03 -4.23 -15.38
C LEU A 119 -12.35 -3.73 -14.73
N ASP A 120 -12.26 -2.93 -13.67
CA ASP A 120 -13.43 -2.35 -13.02
C ASP A 120 -14.19 -1.37 -13.95
N HIS A 121 -13.49 -0.53 -14.69
CA HIS A 121 -14.12 0.37 -15.67
C HIS A 121 -14.79 -0.40 -16.81
N VAL A 122 -14.20 -1.49 -17.29
CA VAL A 122 -14.83 -2.35 -18.30
C VAL A 122 -16.09 -2.99 -17.73
N LEU A 123 -16.06 -3.43 -16.46
CA LEU A 123 -17.23 -3.98 -15.78
C LEU A 123 -18.37 -2.96 -15.69
N GLN A 124 -18.07 -1.73 -15.28
CA GLN A 124 -19.05 -0.64 -15.23
C GLN A 124 -19.60 -0.29 -16.62
N TYR A 125 -18.75 -0.27 -17.64
CA TYR A 125 -19.17 -0.05 -19.02
C TYR A 125 -20.15 -1.12 -19.51
N LEU A 126 -19.91 -2.40 -19.18
CA LEU A 126 -20.83 -3.49 -19.50
C LEU A 126 -22.20 -3.28 -18.87
N ASP A 127 -22.25 -2.84 -17.60
CA ASP A 127 -23.53 -2.53 -16.93
C ASP A 127 -24.30 -1.43 -17.66
N CYS A 128 -23.62 -0.37 -18.08
CA CYS A 128 -24.22 0.69 -18.89
C CYS A 128 -24.71 0.17 -20.25
N MET A 129 -23.91 -0.65 -20.94
CA MET A 129 -24.26 -1.20 -22.26
C MET A 129 -25.47 -2.14 -22.18
N ILE A 130 -25.50 -3.04 -21.19
CA ILE A 130 -26.64 -3.94 -20.96
C ILE A 130 -27.91 -3.14 -20.66
N LEU A 131 -27.81 -2.10 -19.82
CA LEU A 131 -28.93 -1.23 -19.51
C LEU A 131 -29.45 -0.52 -20.76
N GLU A 132 -28.54 0.01 -21.58
CA GLU A 132 -28.89 0.72 -22.80
C GLU A 132 -29.58 -0.20 -23.81
N ILE A 133 -29.06 -1.41 -24.05
CA ILE A 133 -29.66 -2.41 -24.93
C ILE A 133 -31.09 -2.72 -24.46
N LYS A 134 -31.27 -2.99 -23.16
CA LYS A 134 -32.59 -3.25 -22.56
C LYS A 134 -33.54 -2.06 -22.73
N SER A 135 -33.05 -0.84 -22.53
CA SER A 135 -33.86 0.38 -22.67
C SER A 135 -34.28 0.65 -24.11
N SER A 136 -33.36 0.45 -25.05
CA SER A 136 -33.59 0.66 -26.48
C SER A 136 -34.58 -0.36 -27.03
N LEU A 137 -34.50 -1.63 -26.60
CA LEU A 137 -35.49 -2.65 -26.94
C LEU A 137 -36.90 -2.27 -26.44
N ARG A 138 -37.01 -1.82 -25.19
CA ARG A 138 -38.31 -1.39 -24.65
C ARG A 138 -38.87 -0.22 -25.45
N PHE A 139 -38.01 0.74 -25.79
CA PHE A 139 -38.38 1.88 -26.60
C PHE A 139 -38.85 1.47 -28.01
N THR A 140 -38.12 0.59 -28.70
CA THR A 140 -38.50 0.10 -30.04
C THR A 140 -39.80 -0.69 -30.01
N GLN A 141 -40.03 -1.49 -28.96
CA GLN A 141 -41.28 -2.21 -28.75
C GLN A 141 -42.49 -1.26 -28.60
N VAL A 142 -42.36 -0.25 -27.73
CA VAL A 142 -43.43 0.75 -27.53
C VAL A 142 -43.67 1.54 -28.82
N LEU A 143 -42.59 1.94 -29.49
CA LEU A 143 -42.68 2.65 -30.76
C LEU A 143 -43.41 1.80 -31.80
N ASN A 144 -43.05 0.53 -31.96
CA ASN A 144 -43.71 -0.39 -32.87
C ASN A 144 -45.22 -0.49 -32.57
N THR A 145 -45.61 -0.61 -31.30
CA THR A 145 -47.04 -0.61 -30.92
C THR A 145 -47.74 0.68 -31.35
N TYR A 146 -47.11 1.84 -31.13
CA TYR A 146 -47.66 3.13 -31.56
C TYR A 146 -47.81 3.22 -33.07
N VAL A 147 -46.77 2.88 -33.84
CA VAL A 147 -46.83 3.05 -35.29
C VAL A 147 -47.83 2.06 -35.93
N VAL A 148 -47.97 0.84 -35.39
CA VAL A 148 -49.00 -0.11 -35.80
C VAL A 148 -50.41 0.42 -35.52
N HIS A 149 -50.63 1.05 -34.35
CA HIS A 149 -51.92 1.66 -34.01
C HIS A 149 -52.28 2.81 -34.97
N GLU A 150 -51.32 3.67 -35.30
CA GLU A 150 -51.54 4.81 -36.19
C GLU A 150 -51.70 4.42 -37.67
N ASN A 151 -51.37 3.18 -38.04
CA ASN A 151 -51.47 2.66 -39.41
C ASN A 151 -50.65 3.47 -40.45
N LYS A 152 -49.60 4.17 -40.00
CA LYS A 152 -48.83 5.16 -40.79
C LYS A 152 -47.55 4.62 -41.46
N ILE A 153 -47.44 3.32 -41.73
CA ILE A 153 -46.14 2.71 -42.07
C ILE A 153 -46.04 2.24 -43.51
N ASN A 154 -44.93 2.60 -44.16
CA ASN A 154 -44.45 1.92 -45.35
C ASN A 154 -43.78 0.57 -44.99
N GLY A 155 -43.62 -0.34 -45.96
CA GLY A 155 -43.06 -1.67 -45.70
C GLY A 155 -41.63 -1.66 -45.13
N GLN A 156 -40.81 -0.66 -45.49
CA GLN A 156 -39.40 -0.56 -45.07
C GLN A 156 -39.25 -0.22 -43.58
N VAL A 157 -40.03 0.74 -43.08
CA VAL A 157 -40.04 1.14 -41.67
C VAL A 157 -40.59 0.02 -40.79
N SER A 158 -41.58 -0.74 -41.28
CA SER A 158 -42.12 -1.90 -40.56
C SER A 158 -41.08 -3.02 -40.41
N GLU A 159 -40.29 -3.30 -41.45
CA GLU A 159 -39.27 -4.34 -41.40
C GLU A 159 -38.10 -3.95 -40.48
N ALA A 160 -37.66 -2.69 -40.54
CA ALA A 160 -36.63 -2.16 -39.64
C ALA A 160 -37.07 -2.21 -38.16
N LEU A 161 -38.33 -1.87 -37.87
CA LEU A 161 -38.92 -1.98 -36.53
C LEU A 161 -38.95 -3.43 -36.03
N LYS A 162 -39.35 -4.39 -36.87
CA LYS A 162 -39.37 -5.81 -36.49
C LYS A 162 -37.99 -6.30 -36.10
N LYS A 163 -36.97 -6.03 -36.93
CA LYS A 163 -35.57 -6.40 -36.65
C LYS A 163 -35.08 -5.81 -35.33
N LEU A 164 -35.39 -4.54 -35.05
CA LEU A 164 -35.01 -3.87 -33.79
C LEU A 164 -35.84 -4.30 -32.56
N CYS A 165 -36.95 -5.01 -32.77
CA CYS A 165 -37.75 -5.60 -31.70
C CYS A 165 -37.32 -7.04 -31.36
N GLU A 166 -36.42 -7.64 -32.16
CA GLU A 166 -35.85 -8.93 -31.85
C GLU A 166 -35.10 -8.86 -30.52
N ARG A 167 -35.25 -9.92 -29.72
CA ARG A 167 -34.67 -9.95 -28.38
C ARG A 167 -33.14 -10.03 -28.50
N PRO A 168 -32.39 -9.06 -27.99
CA PRO A 168 -30.94 -9.08 -28.07
C PRO A 168 -30.38 -10.21 -27.21
N GLU A 169 -29.40 -10.93 -27.76
CA GLU A 169 -28.64 -11.95 -27.05
C GLU A 169 -27.67 -11.26 -26.09
N LEU A 170 -27.97 -11.33 -24.79
CA LEU A 170 -27.15 -10.72 -23.74
C LEU A 170 -26.16 -11.70 -23.08
N GLU A 171 -26.21 -12.98 -23.46
CA GLU A 171 -25.43 -14.06 -22.85
C GLU A 171 -23.92 -13.77 -22.91
N SER A 172 -23.43 -13.32 -24.08
CA SER A 172 -22.03 -12.92 -24.26
C SER A 172 -21.59 -11.79 -23.32
N LEU A 173 -22.43 -10.77 -23.12
CA LEU A 173 -22.13 -9.64 -22.22
C LEU A 173 -22.13 -10.06 -20.74
N GLU A 174 -23.08 -10.91 -20.33
CA GLU A 174 -23.15 -11.47 -18.97
C GLU A 174 -21.99 -12.45 -18.70
N ASP A 175 -21.52 -13.18 -19.71
CA ASP A 175 -20.32 -14.03 -19.64
C ASP A 175 -19.04 -13.21 -19.45
N ILE A 176 -18.88 -12.12 -20.20
CA ILE A 176 -17.76 -11.19 -20.02
C ILE A 176 -17.81 -10.60 -18.59
N LYS A 177 -18.97 -10.12 -18.17
CA LYS A 177 -19.20 -9.57 -16.83
C LYS A 177 -18.79 -10.57 -15.74
N SER A 178 -19.21 -11.83 -15.88
CA SER A 178 -18.88 -12.91 -14.94
C SER A 178 -17.37 -13.17 -14.87
N LYS A 179 -16.68 -13.20 -16.03
CA LYS A 179 -15.21 -13.40 -16.09
C LYS A 179 -14.45 -12.27 -15.40
N LEU A 180 -14.85 -11.02 -15.65
CA LEU A 180 -14.26 -9.83 -15.01
C LEU A 180 -14.48 -9.85 -13.51
N PHE A 181 -15.70 -10.14 -13.06
CA PHE A 181 -16.05 -10.23 -11.64
C PHE A 181 -15.20 -11.29 -10.92
N VAL A 182 -15.05 -12.49 -11.50
CA VAL A 182 -14.18 -13.53 -10.92
C VAL A 182 -12.73 -13.04 -10.87
N SER A 183 -12.21 -12.42 -11.93
CA SER A 183 -10.82 -11.94 -11.99
C SER A 183 -10.51 -10.86 -10.94
N LEU A 184 -11.45 -9.95 -10.69
CA LEU A 184 -11.32 -8.89 -9.69
C LEU A 184 -11.30 -9.45 -8.26
N ASN A 185 -12.13 -10.47 -7.98
CA ASN A 185 -12.31 -11.00 -6.62
C ASN A 185 -11.42 -12.22 -6.29
N ARG A 186 -10.77 -12.85 -7.28
CA ARG A 186 -9.99 -14.10 -7.07
C ARG A 186 -8.74 -13.92 -6.21
N TYR A 187 -8.17 -12.71 -6.14
CA TYR A 187 -6.83 -12.49 -5.57
C TYR A 187 -6.83 -11.60 -4.33
N ASP A 188 -7.73 -11.82 -3.36
CA ASP A 188 -7.72 -11.02 -2.13
C ASP A 188 -6.42 -11.15 -1.31
N HIS A 189 -5.69 -12.26 -1.46
CA HIS A 189 -4.37 -12.45 -0.84
C HIS A 189 -3.35 -11.39 -1.28
N ILE A 190 -3.36 -10.95 -2.55
CA ILE A 190 -2.39 -9.96 -3.01
C ILE A 190 -2.61 -8.59 -2.36
N LYS A 191 -3.87 -8.28 -1.99
CA LYS A 191 -4.18 -7.06 -1.24
C LYS A 191 -3.56 -7.13 0.16
N GLN A 192 -3.60 -8.31 0.79
CA GLN A 192 -2.95 -8.54 2.09
C GLN A 192 -1.43 -8.43 1.98
N LEU A 193 -0.82 -9.03 0.94
CA LEU A 193 0.62 -8.92 0.71
C LEU A 193 1.07 -7.48 0.45
N LYS A 194 0.28 -6.68 -0.30
CA LYS A 194 0.54 -5.24 -0.50
C LYS A 194 0.47 -4.48 0.84
N GLN A 195 -0.56 -4.73 1.65
CA GLN A 195 -0.69 -4.10 2.97
C GLN A 195 0.47 -4.46 3.90
N GLU A 196 0.89 -5.73 3.92
CA GLU A 196 2.04 -6.16 4.70
C GLU A 196 3.32 -5.48 4.20
N HIS A 197 3.57 -5.49 2.89
CA HIS A 197 4.71 -4.79 2.30
C HIS A 197 4.76 -3.31 2.71
N ASP A 198 3.64 -2.61 2.62
CA ASP A 198 3.57 -1.18 2.96
C ASP A 198 3.83 -0.93 4.45
N GLN A 199 3.31 -1.79 5.32
CA GLN A 199 3.60 -1.74 6.75
C GLN A 199 5.09 -1.98 7.02
N ARG A 200 5.70 -3.03 6.44
CA ARG A 200 7.13 -3.32 6.63
C ARG A 200 8.02 -2.21 6.05
N LYS A 201 7.61 -1.60 4.93
CA LYS A 201 8.30 -0.45 4.32
C LYS A 201 8.26 0.77 5.25
N HIS A 202 7.14 1.01 5.92
CA HIS A 202 7.03 2.06 6.93
C HIS A 202 7.97 1.80 8.11
N ASP A 203 7.95 0.58 8.66
CA ASP A 203 8.80 0.17 9.78
C ASP A 203 10.29 0.31 9.41
N TYR A 204 10.69 -0.12 8.21
CA TYR A 204 12.04 0.06 7.69
C TYR A 204 12.44 1.53 7.62
N LYS A 205 11.61 2.41 7.04
CA LYS A 205 11.90 3.84 6.95
C LYS A 205 12.06 4.48 8.34
N LEU A 206 11.23 4.07 9.30
CA LEU A 206 11.31 4.55 10.68
C LEU A 206 12.60 4.06 11.36
N ALA A 207 12.91 2.77 11.25
CA ALA A 207 14.12 2.18 11.80
C ALA A 207 15.37 2.83 11.23
N LEU A 208 15.41 3.05 9.91
CA LEU A 208 16.49 3.72 9.20
C LEU A 208 16.73 5.15 9.71
N LYS A 209 15.65 5.91 9.92
CA LYS A 209 15.73 7.27 10.46
C LYS A 209 16.29 7.26 11.89
N ASN A 210 15.76 6.38 12.75
CA ASN A 210 16.20 6.27 14.14
C ASN A 210 17.67 5.84 14.21
N PHE A 211 18.06 4.88 13.38
CA PHE A 211 19.43 4.37 13.31
C PHE A 211 20.42 5.48 12.96
N LYS A 212 20.11 6.31 11.94
CA LYS A 212 20.94 7.46 11.58
C LYS A 212 21.11 8.46 12.73
N ILE A 213 20.01 8.84 13.37
CA ILE A 213 20.05 9.78 14.52
C ILE A 213 20.95 9.23 15.62
N ILE A 214 20.80 7.93 15.93
CA ILE A 214 21.57 7.28 16.98
C ILE A 214 23.07 7.24 16.61
N LEU A 215 23.42 6.94 15.36
CA LEU A 215 24.81 6.97 14.87
C LEU A 215 25.44 8.37 14.82
N GLU A 216 24.63 9.43 14.67
CA GLU A 216 25.10 10.81 14.57
C GLU A 216 25.19 11.53 15.92
N VAL A 217 24.28 11.23 16.86
CA VAL A 217 24.05 12.03 18.07
C VAL A 217 24.50 11.34 19.34
N MET A 218 24.51 10.00 19.37
CA MET A 218 24.78 9.25 20.60
C MET A 218 26.20 8.71 20.61
N ASN A 219 26.89 8.89 21.74
CA ASN A 219 28.17 8.23 21.99
C ASN A 219 27.88 6.83 22.56
N ILE A 220 27.74 5.83 21.68
CA ILE A 220 27.29 4.48 22.04
C ILE A 220 28.49 3.56 22.20
N ASN A 221 28.46 2.74 23.25
CA ASN A 221 29.44 1.67 23.41
C ASN A 221 29.24 0.54 22.37
N GLU A 222 30.29 -0.26 22.16
CA GLU A 222 30.31 -1.34 21.15
C GLU A 222 29.16 -2.35 21.32
N LYS A 223 28.80 -2.69 22.56
CA LYS A 223 27.75 -3.68 22.85
C LYS A 223 26.36 -3.17 22.44
N SER A 224 26.08 -1.91 22.73
CA SER A 224 24.82 -1.26 22.36
C SER A 224 24.77 -0.98 20.84
N LEU A 225 25.89 -0.66 20.20
CA LEU A 225 25.98 -0.52 18.74
C LEU A 225 25.68 -1.85 18.04
N SER A 226 26.23 -2.96 18.54
CA SER A 226 25.95 -4.30 18.00
C SER A 226 24.47 -4.70 18.14
N LYS A 227 23.85 -4.42 19.28
CA LYS A 227 22.40 -4.66 19.47
C LYS A 227 21.56 -3.83 18.53
N LEU A 228 21.89 -2.55 18.37
CA LEU A 228 21.19 -1.65 17.47
C LEU A 228 21.27 -2.14 16.02
N ARG A 229 22.47 -2.56 15.58
CA ARG A 229 22.69 -3.16 14.27
C ARG A 229 21.79 -4.38 14.06
N GLN A 230 21.75 -5.30 15.02
CA GLN A 230 20.92 -6.50 14.94
C GLN A 230 19.42 -6.16 14.81
N GLN A 231 18.93 -5.18 15.58
CA GLN A 231 17.52 -4.73 15.49
C GLN A 231 17.20 -4.12 14.12
N PHE A 232 18.13 -3.33 13.55
CA PHE A 232 17.95 -2.76 12.22
C PHE A 232 17.97 -3.84 11.13
N GLU A 233 18.89 -4.80 11.21
CA GLU A 233 18.98 -5.93 10.29
C GLU A 233 17.70 -6.77 10.31
N GLU A 234 17.09 -6.99 11.47
CA GLU A 234 15.82 -7.72 11.59
C GLU A 234 14.68 -7.00 10.84
N VAL A 235 14.53 -5.69 11.05
CA VAL A 235 13.50 -4.89 10.34
C VAL A 235 13.76 -4.87 8.84
N LEU A 236 15.02 -4.72 8.42
CA LEU A 236 15.42 -4.75 7.02
C LEU A 236 15.11 -6.10 6.37
N MET A 237 15.40 -7.21 7.05
CA MET A 237 15.11 -8.55 6.55
C MET A 237 13.61 -8.78 6.41
N ASN A 238 12.80 -8.34 7.38
CA ASN A 238 11.35 -8.43 7.29
C ASN A 238 10.80 -7.65 6.09
N TYR A 239 11.31 -6.44 5.83
CA TYR A 239 10.95 -5.66 4.65
C TYR A 239 11.37 -6.35 3.34
N LYS A 240 12.63 -6.80 3.25
CA LYS A 240 13.14 -7.54 2.08
C LYS A 240 12.35 -8.80 1.80
N HIS A 241 11.93 -9.53 2.84
CA HIS A 241 11.14 -10.73 2.73
C HIS A 241 9.74 -10.44 2.17
N ALA A 242 9.03 -9.46 2.74
CA ALA A 242 7.71 -9.05 2.26
C ALA A 242 7.76 -8.59 0.80
N ARG A 243 8.78 -7.79 0.43
CA ARG A 243 9.02 -7.40 -0.97
C ARG A 243 9.27 -8.61 -1.87
N CYS A 244 10.12 -9.55 -1.44
CA CYS A 244 10.47 -10.72 -2.25
C CYS A 244 9.24 -11.56 -2.59
N ILE A 245 8.36 -11.80 -1.60
CA ILE A 245 7.10 -12.53 -1.82
C ILE A 245 6.22 -11.76 -2.82
N LEU A 246 6.02 -10.45 -2.59
CA LEU A 246 5.20 -9.63 -3.47
C LEU A 246 5.73 -9.62 -4.91
N ASN A 247 7.04 -9.50 -5.10
CA ASN A 247 7.68 -9.49 -6.41
C ASN A 247 7.64 -10.84 -7.13
N GLN A 248 7.44 -11.94 -6.40
CA GLN A 248 7.25 -13.26 -7.00
C GLN A 248 5.79 -13.46 -7.46
N GLU A 249 4.82 -13.03 -6.67
CA GLU A 249 3.40 -13.26 -6.98
C GLU A 249 2.81 -12.23 -7.95
N LEU A 250 3.17 -10.95 -7.80
CA LEU A 250 2.55 -9.86 -8.53
C LEU A 250 2.69 -9.98 -10.06
N PRO A 251 3.84 -10.39 -10.64
CA PRO A 251 3.95 -10.58 -12.09
C PRO A 251 3.04 -11.68 -12.64
N PHE A 252 2.85 -12.76 -11.87
CA PHE A 252 1.98 -13.86 -12.26
C PHE A 252 0.52 -13.41 -12.32
N ILE A 253 0.06 -12.73 -11.27
CA ILE A 253 -1.32 -12.21 -11.20
C ILE A 253 -1.54 -11.13 -12.26
N LEU A 254 -0.57 -10.24 -12.46
CA LEU A 254 -0.63 -9.22 -13.51
C LEU A 254 -0.79 -9.85 -14.89
N SER A 255 -0.05 -10.91 -15.18
CA SER A 255 -0.16 -11.66 -16.44
C SER A 255 -1.55 -12.31 -16.61
N GLU A 256 -2.05 -13.00 -15.58
CA GLU A 256 -3.38 -13.60 -15.61
C GLU A 256 -4.48 -12.55 -15.83
N ARG A 257 -4.44 -11.43 -15.10
CA ARG A 257 -5.41 -10.32 -15.25
C ARG A 257 -5.32 -9.65 -16.61
N THR A 258 -4.12 -9.41 -17.12
CA THR A 258 -3.91 -8.82 -18.45
C THR A 258 -4.48 -9.73 -19.54
N LYS A 259 -4.33 -11.05 -19.41
CA LYS A 259 -4.94 -12.02 -20.32
C LYS A 259 -6.47 -11.96 -20.28
N VAL A 260 -7.05 -11.96 -19.08
CA VAL A 260 -8.52 -11.83 -18.92
C VAL A 260 -9.00 -10.52 -19.55
N LEU A 261 -8.32 -9.41 -19.29
CA LEU A 261 -8.64 -8.11 -19.89
C LEU A 261 -8.61 -8.18 -21.42
N ALA A 262 -7.54 -8.72 -22.02
CA ALA A 262 -7.40 -8.82 -23.47
C ALA A 262 -8.52 -9.67 -24.10
N ASP A 263 -8.83 -10.83 -23.49
CA ASP A 263 -9.92 -11.69 -23.95
C ASP A 263 -11.28 -11.00 -23.84
N CYS A 264 -11.53 -10.29 -22.73
CA CYS A 264 -12.77 -9.54 -22.52
C CYS A 264 -12.90 -8.37 -23.50
N LEU A 265 -11.84 -7.59 -23.74
CA LEU A 265 -11.85 -6.49 -24.71
C LEU A 265 -12.10 -6.98 -26.13
N LYS A 266 -11.54 -8.14 -26.50
CA LYS A 266 -11.78 -8.75 -27.82
C LYS A 266 -13.25 -9.15 -28.00
N LEU A 267 -13.86 -9.74 -26.97
CA LEU A 267 -15.28 -10.10 -27.01
C LEU A 267 -16.16 -8.85 -27.00
N LEU A 268 -15.88 -7.90 -26.10
CA LEU A 268 -16.59 -6.64 -25.99
C LEU A 268 -16.54 -5.82 -27.28
N GLY A 269 -15.42 -5.82 -28.00
CA GLY A 269 -15.31 -5.17 -29.31
C GLY A 269 -16.33 -5.70 -30.31
N ARG A 270 -16.55 -7.02 -30.36
CA ARG A 270 -17.56 -7.64 -31.23
C ARG A 270 -18.98 -7.22 -30.85
N GLU A 271 -19.28 -7.23 -29.54
CA GLU A 271 -20.59 -6.79 -29.04
C GLU A 271 -20.84 -5.31 -29.32
N CYS A 272 -19.79 -4.47 -29.22
CA CYS A 272 -19.87 -3.05 -29.54
C CYS A 272 -20.13 -2.81 -31.02
N ASP A 273 -19.54 -3.60 -31.92
CA ASP A 273 -19.80 -3.50 -33.36
C ASP A 273 -21.27 -3.85 -33.69
N VAL A 274 -21.78 -4.95 -33.13
CA VAL A 274 -23.19 -5.37 -33.29
C VAL A 274 -24.13 -4.30 -32.75
N TRP A 275 -23.88 -3.83 -31.52
CA TRP A 275 -24.72 -2.81 -30.91
C TRP A 275 -24.63 -1.46 -31.62
N GLY A 276 -23.45 -1.10 -32.12
CA GLY A 276 -23.23 0.08 -32.95
C GLY A 276 -24.09 0.07 -34.20
N GLY A 277 -24.20 -1.09 -34.86
CA GLY A 277 -25.12 -1.29 -35.98
C GLY A 277 -26.58 -1.05 -35.59
N ASN A 278 -27.03 -1.62 -34.46
CA ASN A 278 -28.40 -1.43 -33.97
C ASN A 278 -28.70 0.03 -33.60
N ARG A 279 -27.74 0.75 -33.00
CA ARG A 279 -27.88 2.20 -32.72
C ARG A 279 -28.07 3.01 -34.01
N LEU A 280 -27.31 2.68 -35.05
CA LEU A 280 -27.43 3.36 -36.35
C LEU A 280 -28.79 3.08 -37.00
N ASP A 281 -29.25 1.82 -36.96
CA ASP A 281 -30.56 1.43 -37.48
C ASP A 281 -31.68 2.15 -36.71
N LEU A 282 -31.60 2.22 -35.37
CA LEU A 282 -32.55 2.96 -34.53
C LEU A 282 -32.55 4.46 -34.84
N SER A 283 -31.38 5.07 -34.98
CA SER A 283 -31.25 6.50 -35.32
C SER A 283 -31.90 6.83 -36.66
N ARG A 284 -31.63 6.02 -37.70
CA ARG A 284 -32.25 6.18 -39.03
C ARG A 284 -33.76 6.03 -38.96
N LEU A 285 -34.25 5.02 -38.24
CA LEU A 285 -35.67 4.79 -38.04
C LEU A 285 -36.36 6.01 -37.41
N LEU A 286 -35.76 6.60 -36.38
CA LEU A 286 -36.29 7.80 -35.72
C LEU A 286 -36.33 9.01 -36.66
N MET A 287 -35.31 9.19 -37.49
CA MET A 287 -35.32 10.26 -38.50
C MET A 287 -36.44 10.07 -39.52
N GLU A 288 -36.64 8.85 -40.03
CA GLU A 288 -37.71 8.57 -41.00
C GLU A 288 -39.11 8.73 -40.40
N LEU A 289 -39.32 8.24 -39.17
CA LEU A 289 -40.59 8.46 -38.46
C LEU A 289 -40.85 9.94 -38.17
N GLY A 290 -39.80 10.71 -37.85
CA GLY A 290 -39.90 12.16 -37.66
C GLY A 290 -40.26 12.91 -38.94
N LYS A 291 -39.85 12.43 -40.12
CA LYS A 291 -40.28 13.00 -41.41
C LYS A 291 -41.75 12.69 -41.69
N LEU A 292 -42.20 11.47 -41.37
CA LEU A 292 -43.58 11.03 -41.58
C LEU A 292 -44.59 11.72 -40.67
N SER A 293 -44.17 12.26 -39.52
CA SER A 293 -45.05 13.03 -38.63
C SER A 293 -45.22 14.49 -39.04
N LEU A 294 -44.37 14.99 -39.95
CA LEU A 294 -44.39 16.38 -40.46
C LEU A 294 -45.04 16.51 -41.86
N ALA A 295 -45.48 15.41 -42.46
CA ALA A 295 -46.20 15.35 -43.74
C ALA A 295 -47.69 15.04 -43.50
#